data_AF-F9PQM3-F1
#
_entry.id   AF-F9PQM3-F1
#
_cell.length_a   1.000
_cell.length_b   1.000
_cell.length_c   1.000
_cell.angle_alpha   90.00
_cell.angle_beta   90.00
_cell.angle_gamma   90.00
#
_symmetry.space_group_name_H-M   'P 1'
#
loop_
_entity.id
_entity.type
_entity.pdbx_description
1 polymer ?
#
loop_
_entity_poly.entity_id
_entity_poly.type
_entity_poly.pdbx_seq_one_letter_code
_entity_poly.pdbx_strand_id
1 'polypeptide(L)'
;MQVVNINYSKSKEVFEVVFEDETRLLLNYNIFEKYKVSVDMDFSEAEILEMKYFSDIERAKSRAINYISGKLKTKYEVRLKLKENGFAEDIIDEVLDILEKEEYLNDRVYCEIFIEDKKN
;
A
#
# COMPACT_ATOMS: atom_id res chain seq x y z
N MET A 1 -22.70 -0.10 -8.45
CA MET A 1 -21.95 1.04 -9.00
C MET A 1 -21.19 0.52 -10.19
N GLN A 2 -21.57 1.01 -11.37
CA GLN A 2 -21.02 0.55 -12.63
C GLN A 2 -19.65 1.18 -12.90
N VAL A 3 -18.71 0.41 -13.44
CA VAL A 3 -17.41 0.89 -13.93
C VAL A 3 -17.59 1.56 -15.29
N VAL A 4 -17.22 2.83 -15.40
CA VAL A 4 -17.36 3.64 -16.62
C VAL A 4 -16.03 3.87 -17.34
N ASN A 5 -14.90 3.78 -16.64
CA ASN A 5 -13.58 4.00 -17.24
C ASN A 5 -12.49 3.24 -16.48
N ILE A 6 -11.47 2.77 -17.20
CA ILE A 6 -10.28 2.15 -16.64
C ILE A 6 -9.07 2.71 -17.38
N ASN A 7 -8.11 3.26 -16.63
CA ASN A 7 -6.84 3.75 -17.17
C ASN A 7 -5.66 3.13 -16.41
N TYR A 8 -4.60 2.74 -17.12
CA TYR A 8 -3.38 2.25 -16.46
C TYR A 8 -2.36 3.37 -16.28
N SER A 9 -2.01 3.66 -15.02
CA SER A 9 -0.97 4.61 -14.67
C SER A 9 0.39 3.92 -14.63
N LYS A 10 1.20 4.08 -15.67
CA LYS A 10 2.56 3.49 -15.73
C LYS A 10 3.48 3.97 -14.60
N SER A 11 3.36 5.23 -14.18
CA SER A 11 4.23 5.80 -13.14
C SER A 11 3.88 5.32 -11.73
N LYS A 12 2.62 4.96 -11.49
CA LYS A 12 2.12 4.43 -10.21
C LYS A 12 1.99 2.91 -10.21
N GLU A 13 2.10 2.27 -11.38
CA GLU A 13 1.88 0.84 -11.62
C GLU A 13 0.51 0.33 -11.10
N VAL A 14 -0.55 1.10 -11.38
CA VAL A 14 -1.93 0.79 -10.96
C VAL A 14 -2.95 1.08 -12.06
N PHE A 15 -4.08 0.39 -11.98
CA PHE A 15 -5.30 0.72 -12.71
C PHE A 15 -6.12 1.75 -11.93
N GLU A 16 -6.37 2.90 -12.54
CA GLU A 16 -7.36 3.89 -12.12
C GLU A 16 -8.72 3.48 -12.67
N VAL A 17 -9.58 2.94 -11.79
CA VAL A 17 -10.95 2.52 -12.10
C VAL A 17 -11.90 3.64 -11.67
N VAL A 18 -12.76 4.08 -12.59
CA VAL A 18 -13.74 5.15 -12.36
C VAL A 18 -15.14 4.56 -12.44
N PHE A 19 -15.96 4.88 -11.45
CA PHE A 19 -17.35 4.46 -11.37
C PHE A 19 -18.31 5.58 -11.83
N GLU A 20 -19.55 5.22 -12.11
CA GLU A 20 -20.60 6.11 -12.61
C GLU A 20 -20.90 7.32 -11.69
N ASP A 21 -20.64 7.19 -10.40
CA ASP A 21 -20.81 8.23 -9.37
C ASP A 21 -19.56 9.12 -9.21
N GLU A 22 -18.61 9.01 -10.14
CA GLU A 22 -17.30 9.65 -10.12
C GLU A 22 -16.32 9.13 -9.05
N THR A 23 -16.68 8.07 -8.31
CA THR A 23 -15.75 7.40 -7.40
C THR A 23 -14.54 6.87 -8.17
N ARG A 24 -13.34 7.07 -7.61
CA ARG A 24 -12.07 6.62 -8.21
C ARG A 24 -11.37 5.66 -7.30
N LEU A 25 -10.95 4.54 -7.87
CA LEU A 25 -10.27 3.47 -7.16
C LEU A 25 -8.92 3.15 -7.82
N LEU A 26 -7.87 3.05 -7.01
CA LEU A 26 -6.55 2.63 -7.46
C LEU A 26 -6.36 1.15 -7.17
N LEU A 27 -6.36 0.32 -8.21
CA LEU A 27 -6.15 -1.12 -8.11
C LEU A 27 -4.76 -1.48 -8.58
N ASN A 28 -4.00 -2.20 -7.74
CA ASN A 28 -2.83 -2.90 -8.24
C ASN A 28 -3.24 -4.05 -9.17
N TYR A 29 -2.27 -4.65 -9.85
CA TYR A 29 -2.51 -5.73 -10.80
C TYR A 29 -3.23 -6.93 -10.16
N ASN A 30 -2.81 -7.36 -8.97
CA ASN A 30 -3.35 -8.54 -8.31
C ASN A 30 -4.85 -8.40 -8.01
N ILE A 31 -5.27 -7.26 -7.45
CA ILE A 31 -6.66 -7.00 -7.12
C ILE A 31 -7.48 -6.79 -8.39
N PHE A 32 -6.94 -6.07 -9.37
CA PHE A 32 -7.61 -5.87 -10.66
C PHE A 32 -7.94 -7.20 -11.35
N GLU A 33 -6.96 -8.11 -11.42
CA GLU A 33 -7.13 -9.46 -12.00
C GLU A 33 -8.04 -10.35 -11.17
N LYS A 34 -7.91 -10.32 -9.83
CA LYS A 34 -8.73 -11.14 -8.91
C LYS A 34 -10.22 -10.88 -9.11
N TYR A 35 -10.62 -9.63 -9.26
CA TYR A 35 -12.02 -9.23 -9.46
C TYR A 35 -12.41 -9.16 -10.95
N LYS A 36 -11.45 -9.40 -11.87
CA LYS A 36 -11.64 -9.35 -13.33
C LYS A 36 -12.32 -8.07 -13.79
N VAL A 37 -11.92 -6.93 -13.21
CA VAL A 37 -12.61 -5.65 -13.39
C VAL A 37 -12.62 -5.25 -14.87
N SER A 38 -13.81 -4.98 -15.40
CA SER A 38 -14.01 -4.46 -16.76
C SER A 38 -15.00 -3.31 -16.77
N VAL A 39 -14.99 -2.52 -17.85
CA VAL A 39 -16.05 -1.53 -18.11
C VAL A 39 -17.41 -2.25 -18.18
N ASP A 40 -18.47 -1.55 -17.79
CA ASP A 40 -19.86 -2.04 -17.69
C ASP A 40 -20.12 -3.07 -16.58
N MET A 41 -19.11 -3.42 -15.76
CA MET A 41 -19.33 -4.25 -14.57
C MET A 41 -19.88 -3.43 -13.41
N ASP A 42 -20.79 -4.06 -12.67
CA ASP A 42 -21.35 -3.53 -11.42
C ASP A 42 -20.66 -4.13 -10.20
N PHE A 43 -20.26 -3.26 -9.28
CA PHE A 43 -19.79 -3.65 -7.95
C PHE A 43 -20.65 -2.99 -6.87
N SER A 44 -20.88 -3.70 -5.78
CA SER A 44 -21.45 -3.13 -4.56
C SER A 44 -20.45 -2.20 -3.86
N GLU A 45 -20.95 -1.29 -3.03
CA GLU A 45 -20.10 -0.44 -2.20
C GLU A 45 -19.15 -1.26 -1.30
N ALA A 46 -19.65 -2.39 -0.76
CA ALA A 46 -18.84 -3.30 0.04
C ALA A 46 -17.68 -3.91 -0.76
N GLU A 47 -17.92 -4.36 -2.00
CA GLU A 47 -16.86 -4.88 -2.88
C GLU A 47 -15.83 -3.79 -3.24
N ILE A 48 -16.29 -2.56 -3.47
CA ILE A 48 -15.42 -1.43 -3.79
C ILE A 48 -14.51 -1.08 -2.60
N LEU A 49 -15.07 -1.05 -1.39
CA LEU A 49 -14.30 -0.83 -0.17
C LEU A 49 -13.33 -1.98 0.10
N GLU A 50 -13.73 -3.22 -0.14
CA GLU A 50 -12.87 -4.40 -0.01
C GLU A 50 -11.70 -4.35 -1.00
N MET A 51 -11.98 -4.12 -2.29
CA MET A 51 -10.96 -3.97 -3.32
C MET A 51 -9.99 -2.84 -2.98
N LYS A 52 -10.50 -1.71 -2.49
CA LYS A 52 -9.68 -0.58 -2.04
C LYS A 52 -8.75 -0.97 -0.91
N TYR A 53 -9.29 -1.59 0.13
CA TYR A 53 -8.54 -2.00 1.31
C TYR A 53 -7.38 -2.92 0.92
N PHE A 54 -7.65 -4.01 0.19
CA PHE A 54 -6.60 -4.95 -0.18
C PHE A 54 -5.57 -4.34 -1.13
N SER A 55 -6.01 -3.52 -2.10
CA SER A 55 -5.10 -2.83 -3.01
C SER A 55 -4.17 -1.88 -2.25
N ASP A 56 -4.72 -1.09 -1.32
CA ASP A 56 -3.94 -0.14 -0.54
C ASP A 56 -2.95 -0.84 0.39
N ILE A 57 -3.32 -1.95 1.03
CA ILE A 57 -2.40 -2.77 1.84
C ILE A 57 -1.23 -3.26 1.00
N GLU A 58 -1.48 -3.90 -0.15
CA GLU A 58 -0.42 -4.44 -1.00
C GLU A 58 0.48 -3.33 -1.57
N ARG A 59 -0.10 -2.19 -1.97
CA ARG A 59 0.65 -1.04 -2.48
C ARG A 59 1.51 -0.39 -1.39
N ALA A 60 0.96 -0.18 -0.20
CA ALA A 60 1.69 0.37 0.93
C ALA A 60 2.81 -0.58 1.39
N LYS A 61 2.54 -1.89 1.46
CA LYS A 61 3.56 -2.90 1.80
C LYS A 61 4.71 -2.90 0.78
N SER A 62 4.41 -2.95 -0.52
CA SER A 62 5.43 -2.90 -1.57
C SER A 62 6.27 -1.61 -1.48
N ARG A 63 5.61 -0.47 -1.22
CA ARG A 63 6.29 0.82 -1.05
C ARG A 63 7.22 0.82 0.16
N ALA A 64 6.77 0.27 1.29
CA ALA A 64 7.56 0.17 2.51
C ALA A 64 8.77 -0.75 2.34
N ILE A 65 8.59 -1.94 1.75
CA ILE A 65 9.70 -2.87 1.48
C ILE A 65 10.76 -2.22 0.60
N ASN A 66 10.35 -1.55 -0.49
CA ASN A 66 11.27 -0.82 -1.35
C ASN A 66 12.04 0.28 -0.61
N TYR A 67 11.43 0.92 0.39
CA TYR A 67 12.08 1.94 1.20
C TYR A 67 13.05 1.34 2.25
N ILE A 68 12.71 0.20 2.83
CA ILE A 68 13.54 -0.54 3.81
C ILE A 68 14.76 -1.17 3.12
N SER A 69 14.60 -1.71 1.90
CA SER A 69 15.67 -2.41 1.16
C SER A 69 16.91 -1.55 0.88
N GLY A 70 16.80 -0.21 0.93
CA GLY A 70 17.93 0.69 0.70
C GLY A 70 18.85 0.88 1.91
N LYS A 71 18.33 0.78 3.14
CA LYS A 71 19.06 0.92 4.42
C LYS A 71 18.10 0.57 5.55
N LEU A 72 18.62 0.07 6.67
CA LEU A 72 17.84 -0.11 7.91
C LEU A 72 16.98 1.13 8.23
N LYS A 73 15.71 0.89 8.53
CA LYS A 73 14.70 1.91 8.86
C LYS A 73 14.01 1.58 10.17
N THR A 74 13.61 2.63 10.87
CA THR A 74 12.69 2.54 12.00
C THR A 74 11.23 2.49 11.53
N LYS A 75 10.33 1.97 12.36
CA LYS A 75 8.88 2.05 12.11
C LYS A 75 8.38 3.48 11.87
N TYR A 76 8.94 4.45 12.59
CA TYR A 76 8.57 5.86 12.44
C TYR A 76 8.92 6.41 11.06
N GLU A 77 10.11 6.10 10.54
CA GLU A 77 10.50 6.51 9.18
C GLU A 77 9.60 5.88 8.12
N VAL A 78 9.26 4.59 8.27
CA VAL A 78 8.33 3.91 7.34
C VAL A 78 6.94 4.53 7.42
N ARG A 79 6.43 4.81 8.63
CA ARG A 79 5.15 5.51 8.82
C ARG A 79 5.12 6.84 8.11
N LEU A 80 6.12 7.69 8.33
CA LEU A 80 6.21 9.00 7.69
C LEU A 80 6.25 8.84 6.17
N LYS A 81 7.00 7.85 5.67
CA LYS A 81 7.10 7.59 4.24
C LYS A 81 5.76 7.21 3.60
N LEU A 82 4.97 6.37 4.28
CA LEU A 82 3.65 5.97 3.78
C LEU A 82 2.64 7.12 3.86
N LYS A 83 2.69 7.96 4.90
CA LYS A 83 1.86 9.19 4.98
C LYS A 83 2.17 10.15 3.84
N GLU A 84 3.44 10.38 3.52
CA GLU A 84 3.87 11.18 2.35
C GLU A 84 3.33 10.62 1.03
N ASN A 85 3.02 9.32 0.96
CA ASN A 85 2.46 8.67 -0.21
C ASN A 85 0.93 8.60 -0.22
N GLY A 86 0.27 9.20 0.78
CA GLY A 86 -1.17 9.38 0.83
C GLY A 86 -1.95 8.14 1.29
N PHE A 87 -1.30 7.19 1.95
CA PHE A 87 -2.00 6.07 2.58
C PHE A 87 -2.70 6.52 3.87
N ALA A 88 -3.86 5.94 4.15
CA ALA A 88 -4.64 6.22 5.36
C ALA A 88 -3.98 5.60 6.61
N GLU A 89 -4.22 6.16 7.80
CA GLU A 89 -3.54 5.72 9.04
C GLU A 89 -3.80 4.24 9.37
N ASP A 90 -5.02 3.76 9.16
CA ASP A 90 -5.42 2.37 9.37
C ASP A 90 -4.67 1.40 8.45
N ILE A 91 -4.50 1.77 7.18
CA ILE A 91 -3.68 1.02 6.22
C ILE A 91 -2.20 1.02 6.65
N ILE A 92 -1.70 2.15 7.15
CA ILE A 92 -0.32 2.27 7.60
C ILE A 92 -0.07 1.41 8.83
N ASP A 93 -0.99 1.43 9.80
CA ASP A 93 -0.91 0.62 11.01
C ASP A 93 -0.86 -0.88 10.67
N GLU A 94 -1.78 -1.34 9.82
CA GLU A 94 -1.81 -2.74 9.39
C GLU A 94 -0.52 -3.15 8.65
N VAL A 95 0.00 -2.29 7.77
CA VAL A 95 1.25 -2.58 7.05
C VAL A 95 2.45 -2.63 7.99
N LEU A 96 2.53 -1.74 8.99
CA LEU A 96 3.63 -1.79 9.96
C LEU A 96 3.59 -3.06 10.80
N ASP A 97 2.39 -3.52 11.19
CA ASP A 97 2.20 -4.77 11.91
C ASP A 97 2.59 -5.98 11.06
N ILE A 98 2.24 -5.99 9.77
CA ILE A 98 2.67 -7.03 8.82
C ILE A 98 4.19 -7.06 8.71
N LEU A 99 4.83 -5.91 8.52
CA LEU A 99 6.29 -5.81 8.34
C LEU A 99 7.07 -6.18 9.59
N GLU A 100 6.55 -5.91 10.77
CA GLU A 100 7.15 -6.37 12.02
C GLU A 100 7.03 -7.89 12.18
N LYS A 101 5.83 -8.46 11.91
CA LYS A 101 5.61 -9.91 11.97
C LYS A 101 6.46 -10.69 10.98
N GLU A 102 6.72 -10.11 9.80
CA GLU A 102 7.58 -10.66 8.75
C GLU A 102 9.07 -10.32 8.95
N GLU A 103 9.43 -9.70 10.08
CA GLU A 103 10.81 -9.32 10.45
C GLU A 103 11.52 -8.34 9.49
N TYR A 104 10.78 -7.67 8.60
CA TYR A 104 11.29 -6.57 7.78
C TYR A 104 11.60 -5.31 8.62
N LEU A 105 10.91 -5.14 9.75
CA LEU A 105 11.14 -4.05 10.70
C LEU A 105 11.42 -4.59 12.09
N ASN A 106 12.55 -4.17 12.65
CA ASN A 106 12.94 -4.50 14.02
C ASN A 106 13.67 -3.31 14.65
N ASP A 107 12.93 -2.50 15.39
CA ASP A 107 13.47 -1.29 16.03
C ASP A 107 14.53 -1.60 17.09
N ARG A 108 14.52 -2.80 17.70
CA ARG A 108 15.57 -3.22 18.64
C ARG A 108 16.90 -3.41 17.93
N VAL A 109 16.90 -4.16 16.82
CA VAL A 109 18.08 -4.37 15.98
C VAL A 109 18.60 -3.04 15.44
N TYR A 110 17.70 -2.13 15.07
CA TYR A 110 18.10 -0.77 14.70
C TYR A 110 18.88 -0.06 15.82
N CYS A 111 18.34 -0.07 17.05
CA CYS A 111 18.97 0.57 18.20
C CYS A 111 20.34 -0.04 18.53
N GLU A 112 20.48 -1.36 18.46
CA GLU A 112 21.74 -2.06 18.71
C GLU A 112 22.82 -1.64 17.70
N ILE A 113 22.51 -1.72 16.40
CA ILE A 113 23.42 -1.30 15.32
C ILE A 113 23.79 0.17 15.45
N PHE A 114 22.82 1.05 15.76
CA PHE A 114 23.07 2.48 15.90
C PHE A 114 24.01 2.79 17.07
N ILE A 115 23.85 2.11 18.21
CA ILE A 115 24.74 2.30 19.38
C ILE A 115 26.14 1.79 19.07
N GLU A 116 26.28 0.66 18.37
CA GLU A 116 27.59 0.12 17.95
C GLU A 116 28.30 1.05 16.97
N ASP A 117 27.59 1.58 15.97
CA ASP A 117 28.12 2.56 15.01
C ASP A 117 28.62 3.83 15.71
N LYS A 118 27.97 4.25 16.81
CA LYS A 118 28.37 5.44 17.60
C LYS A 118 29.49 5.21 18.61
N LYS A 119 29.88 3.96 18.85
CA LYS A 119 30.99 3.61 19.77
C LYS A 119 32.34 3.59 19.06
N ASN A 120 32.36 3.53 17.74
CA ASN A 120 33.56 3.63 16.89
C ASN A 120 33.72 5.06 16.35
#